data_AF-A0A524E8L1-F1
#
_entry.id   AF-A0A524E8L1-F1
#
_cell.length_a   1.000
_cell.length_b   1.000
_cell.length_c   1.000
_cell.angle_alpha   90.00
_cell.angle_beta   90.00
_cell.angle_gamma   90.00
#
_symmetry.space_group_name_H-M   'P 1'
#
loop_
_entity.id
_entity.type
_entity.pdbx_description
1 polymer ?
#
loop_
_entity_poly.entity_id
_entity_poly.type
_entity_poly.pdbx_seq_one_letter_code
_entity_poly.pdbx_strand_id
1 'polypeptide(L)'
;MVKEIVIMRDGGIPLFHYSVHGTKKLDEIVSAFLSAIGSFAEAAGREQLTVMAFVESKFVWLKKGDLFFIALVAHDDSSEIYRVILEEIADSFVSRFYAELRRDFATMNHFRFFTDTVELILQKFDGIPSLARKYETALLPSDELRQLKTALFEAEANDSILRGGLLTWDGRIVVSNLKAYELEAVLDFMNELDRNSLEERIQLVNQAGLDAISALLIGEVEVGLCTFVVLKGQDVAEYAGLLLPFFRQVGKTDFSKMRLIRKEENDEPGAFAEHDAIELLVSHSEAISRARSVFDGHPTTSQSMAIEIIQSSDGKKTVGEIAEESLVPKERLGEVLAHLISKGIVRIVKLFPVMNERDERFAAYLEIIGMPKRDYDVIDSIWKYCDGSLSLSEISARSSIPVDRIMEVLKKLGKHVSWETNRELLYIR
;
A
#
# COMPACT_ATOMS: atom_id res chain seq x y z
N MET A 1 6.69 1.89 7.83
CA MET A 1 5.61 2.64 7.16
C MET A 1 5.77 4.16 7.32
N VAL A 2 5.51 4.93 6.25
CA VAL A 2 5.40 6.41 6.33
C VAL A 2 4.26 6.81 7.26
N LYS A 3 4.52 7.70 8.21
CA LYS A 3 3.49 8.35 9.02
C LYS A 3 3.05 9.66 8.36
N GLU A 4 4.03 10.49 8.00
CA GLU A 4 3.81 11.86 7.51
C GLU A 4 4.82 12.21 6.39
N ILE A 5 4.38 12.99 5.39
CA ILE A 5 5.25 13.64 4.41
C ILE A 5 5.01 15.14 4.45
N VAL A 6 6.09 15.90 4.62
CA VAL A 6 6.07 17.37 4.65
C VAL A 6 7.00 17.89 3.56
N ILE A 7 6.52 18.88 2.81
CA ILE A 7 7.37 19.67 1.91
C ILE A 7 7.34 21.11 2.42
N MET A 8 8.51 21.69 2.64
CA MET A 8 8.63 23.07 3.13
C MET A 8 9.80 23.82 2.50
N ARG A 9 9.76 25.15 2.53
CA ARG A 9 10.89 25.99 2.13
C ARG A 9 11.93 26.15 3.25
N ASP A 10 13.13 26.53 2.85
CA ASP A 10 14.16 27.08 3.72
C ASP A 10 13.57 28.31 4.44
N GLY A 11 13.49 28.24 5.77
CA GLY A 11 12.73 29.19 6.60
C GLY A 11 11.46 28.62 7.24
N GLY A 12 11.13 27.34 6.99
CA GLY A 12 10.08 26.64 7.72
C GLY A 12 8.66 26.86 7.20
N ILE A 13 8.50 27.45 6.01
CA ILE A 13 7.19 27.70 5.40
C ILE A 13 6.69 26.40 4.78
N PRO A 14 5.62 25.77 5.31
CA PRO A 14 5.20 24.48 4.81
C PRO A 14 4.34 24.67 3.54
N LEU A 15 4.73 23.97 2.48
CA LEU A 15 4.10 24.02 1.16
C LEU A 15 3.14 22.86 0.93
N PHE A 16 3.39 21.71 1.56
CA PHE A 16 2.55 20.53 1.40
C PHE A 16 2.66 19.64 2.64
N HIS A 17 1.56 18.97 2.96
CA HIS A 17 1.47 18.02 4.06
C HIS A 17 0.58 16.85 3.63
N TYR A 18 1.09 15.65 3.86
CA TYR A 18 0.36 14.41 3.68
C TYR A 18 0.48 13.58 4.95
N SER A 19 -0.67 13.25 5.54
CA SER A 19 -0.76 12.39 6.72
C SER A 19 -1.48 11.11 6.36
N VAL A 20 -0.86 9.97 6.67
CA VAL A 20 -1.48 8.66 6.49
C VAL A 20 -2.67 8.49 7.44
N HIS A 21 -2.61 9.09 8.64
CA HIS A 21 -3.66 8.99 9.66
C HIS A 21 -4.62 10.19 9.67
N GLY A 22 -4.46 11.15 8.74
CA GLY A 22 -5.27 12.36 8.72
C GLY A 22 -5.04 13.30 9.92
N THR A 23 -4.07 13.00 10.79
CA THR A 23 -3.77 13.81 11.97
C THR A 23 -3.06 15.09 11.57
N LYS A 24 -3.66 16.24 11.85
CA LYS A 24 -3.08 17.57 11.59
C LYS A 24 -2.04 17.95 12.65
N LYS A 25 -0.93 17.22 12.73
CA LYS A 25 0.20 17.53 13.61
C LYS A 25 1.33 18.28 12.91
N LEU A 26 1.01 18.99 11.83
CA LEU A 26 1.98 19.70 11.00
C LEU A 26 2.87 20.64 11.82
N ASP A 27 2.29 21.45 12.71
CA ASP A 27 3.04 22.44 13.49
C ASP A 27 4.02 21.80 14.47
N GLU A 28 3.64 20.68 15.09
CA GLU A 28 4.53 19.89 15.95
C GLU A 28 5.70 19.31 15.14
N ILE A 29 5.42 18.78 13.96
CA ILE A 29 6.41 18.16 13.07
C ILE A 29 7.40 19.19 12.54
N VAL A 30 6.91 20.32 12.04
CA VAL A 30 7.74 21.41 11.52
C VAL A 30 8.61 21.97 12.64
N SER A 31 8.05 22.18 13.84
CA SER A 31 8.81 22.67 14.99
C SER A 31 9.91 21.69 15.43
N ALA A 32 9.57 20.41 15.53
CA ALA A 32 10.54 19.35 15.87
C ALA A 32 11.66 19.25 14.84
N PHE A 33 11.33 19.36 13.55
CA PHE A 33 12.29 19.30 12.46
C PHE A 33 13.21 20.54 12.41
N LEU A 34 12.66 21.75 12.56
CA LEU A 34 13.48 22.97 12.56
C LEU A 34 14.42 23.02 13.77
N SER A 35 13.96 22.56 14.94
CA SER A 35 14.81 22.39 16.12
C SER A 35 15.96 21.42 15.85
N ALA A 36 15.65 20.30 15.18
CA ALA A 36 16.65 19.32 14.78
C ALA A 36 17.67 19.90 13.80
N ILE A 37 17.24 20.53 12.70
CA ILE A 37 18.15 21.13 11.72
C ILE A 37 19.00 22.24 12.34
N GLY A 38 18.44 23.06 13.23
CA GLY A 38 19.18 24.09 13.94
C GLY A 38 20.38 23.55 14.72
N SER A 39 20.27 22.32 15.27
CA SER A 39 21.38 21.62 15.93
C SER A 39 22.40 20.97 14.97
N PHE A 40 21.99 20.68 13.72
CA PHE A 40 22.82 20.06 12.68
C PHE A 40 23.50 21.07 11.75
N ALA A 41 23.03 22.32 11.70
CA ALA A 41 23.56 23.37 10.83
C ALA A 41 25.02 23.76 11.16
N GLU A 42 25.57 23.31 12.29
CA GLU A 42 27.00 23.41 12.58
C GLU A 42 27.86 22.35 11.87
N ALA A 43 27.28 21.32 11.23
CA ALA A 43 28.03 20.10 10.84
C ALA A 43 27.98 19.63 9.37
N ALA A 44 27.08 20.08 8.48
CA ALA A 44 26.97 19.43 7.15
C ALA A 44 26.71 20.38 5.98
N GLY A 45 27.73 20.54 5.12
CA GLY A 45 27.68 21.31 3.88
C GLY A 45 27.46 20.47 2.61
N ARG A 46 26.66 19.39 2.62
CA ARG A 46 26.38 18.60 1.41
C ARG A 46 24.96 18.06 1.35
N GLU A 47 24.48 17.91 0.12
CA GLU A 47 23.29 17.17 -0.34
C GLU A 47 23.38 15.67 0.04
N GLN A 48 23.48 15.37 1.33
CA GLN A 48 23.53 14.01 1.85
C GLN A 48 22.31 13.74 2.71
N LEU A 49 21.81 12.51 2.62
CA LEU A 49 20.77 11.95 3.47
C LEU A 49 21.09 12.25 4.92
N THR A 50 20.18 12.92 5.60
CA THR A 50 20.30 13.09 7.04
C THR A 50 19.10 12.41 7.68
N VAL A 51 19.40 11.61 8.70
CA VAL A 51 18.41 10.82 9.45
C VAL A 51 18.51 11.26 10.89
N MET A 52 17.37 11.54 11.51
CA MET A 52 17.31 11.80 12.94
C MET A 52 16.28 10.88 13.58
N ALA A 53 16.76 10.04 14.51
CA ALA A 53 15.93 9.08 15.21
C ALA A 53 15.44 9.60 16.56
N PHE A 54 14.16 9.37 16.84
CA PHE A 54 13.51 9.44 18.14
C PHE A 54 13.20 8.03 18.63
N VAL A 55 12.62 7.92 19.84
CA VAL A 55 12.30 6.64 20.48
C VAL A 55 11.39 5.75 19.63
N GLU A 56 10.39 6.29 18.93
CA GLU A 56 9.40 5.51 18.18
C GLU A 56 9.28 5.89 16.69
N SER A 57 10.10 6.84 16.23
CA SER A 57 10.04 7.35 14.87
C SER A 57 11.37 7.96 14.47
N LYS A 58 11.56 8.20 13.18
CA LYS A 58 12.69 8.99 12.69
C LYS A 58 12.29 9.89 11.53
N PHE A 59 12.98 11.01 11.40
CA PHE A 59 12.94 11.84 10.21
C PHE A 59 13.95 11.36 9.20
N VAL A 60 13.50 11.21 7.97
CA VAL A 60 14.33 11.09 6.78
C VAL A 60 14.04 12.32 5.94
N TRP A 61 15.07 13.02 5.47
CA TRP A 61 14.83 14.18 4.61
C TRP A 61 15.84 14.31 3.47
N LEU A 62 15.38 15.02 2.45
CA LEU A 62 16.13 15.39 1.26
C LEU A 62 16.00 16.91 1.06
N LYS A 63 17.14 17.60 0.89
CA LYS A 63 17.16 19.01 0.49
C LYS A 63 17.39 19.11 -1.01
N LYS A 64 16.54 19.87 -1.71
CA LYS A 64 16.69 20.17 -3.14
C LYS A 64 16.47 21.65 -3.40
N GLY A 65 17.55 22.40 -3.61
CA GLY A 65 17.50 23.86 -3.67
C GLY A 65 17.08 24.46 -2.32
N ASP A 66 16.04 25.29 -2.32
CA ASP A 66 15.43 25.90 -1.13
C ASP A 66 14.30 25.03 -0.53
N LEU A 67 14.11 23.80 -0.99
CA LEU A 67 13.04 22.91 -0.51
C LEU A 67 13.59 21.77 0.34
N PHE A 68 12.87 21.47 1.42
CA PHE A 68 13.02 20.27 2.22
C PHE A 68 11.85 19.32 1.96
N PHE A 69 12.16 18.07 1.65
CA PHE A 69 11.23 16.96 1.52
C PHE A 69 11.48 16.02 2.69
N ILE A 70 10.48 15.80 3.52
CA ILE A 70 10.64 15.16 4.83
C ILE A 70 9.63 14.06 4.96
N ALA A 71 10.09 12.88 5.39
CA ALA A 71 9.25 11.78 5.80
C ALA A 71 9.45 11.51 7.29
N LEU A 72 8.35 11.43 8.04
CA LEU A 72 8.33 10.84 9.38
C LEU A 72 7.99 9.37 9.24
N VAL A 73 8.88 8.49 9.67
CA VAL A 73 8.76 7.04 9.49
C VAL A 73 8.95 6.32 10.82
N ALA A 74 8.69 5.02 10.89
CA ALA A 74 8.94 4.23 12.10
C ALA A 74 10.45 4.20 12.44
N HIS A 75 10.83 3.87 13.67
CA HIS A 75 12.25 3.86 14.06
C HIS A 75 13.08 2.82 13.26
N ASP A 76 12.53 1.61 13.13
CA ASP A 76 13.22 0.44 12.57
C ASP A 76 13.18 0.38 11.03
N ASP A 77 12.46 1.30 10.40
CA ASP A 77 12.22 1.38 8.96
C ASP A 77 13.49 1.67 8.12
N SER A 78 13.63 1.17 6.89
CA SER A 78 14.83 1.47 6.09
C SER A 78 14.88 2.93 5.60
N SER A 79 15.84 3.72 6.09
CA SER A 79 16.04 5.11 5.66
C SER A 79 16.39 5.24 4.16
N GLU A 80 17.05 4.23 3.58
CA GLU A 80 17.44 4.23 2.17
C GLU A 80 16.24 4.10 1.25
N ILE A 81 15.25 3.27 1.60
CA ILE A 81 14.01 3.16 0.82
C ILE A 81 13.28 4.50 0.81
N TYR A 82 13.17 5.16 1.96
CA TYR A 82 12.52 6.47 2.05
C TYR A 82 13.29 7.58 1.35
N ARG A 83 14.61 7.48 1.23
CA ARG A 83 15.38 8.40 0.39
C ARG A 83 14.93 8.32 -1.06
N VAL A 84 14.83 7.12 -1.62
CA VAL A 84 14.37 6.92 -3.01
C VAL A 84 12.95 7.44 -3.20
N ILE A 85 12.06 7.18 -2.23
CA ILE A 85 10.69 7.73 -2.22
C ILE A 85 10.72 9.27 -2.24
N LEU A 86 11.52 9.89 -1.37
CA LEU A 86 11.62 11.35 -1.29
C LEU A 86 12.26 11.96 -2.54
N GLU A 87 13.22 11.29 -3.17
CA GLU A 87 13.80 11.71 -4.46
C GLU A 87 12.72 11.72 -5.56
N GLU A 88 11.93 10.66 -5.67
CA GLU A 88 10.83 10.58 -6.64
C GLU A 88 9.73 11.62 -6.37
N ILE A 89 9.39 11.83 -5.10
CA ILE A 89 8.45 12.89 -4.68
C ILE A 89 9.03 14.25 -5.04
N ALA A 90 10.31 14.51 -4.77
CA ALA A 90 10.94 15.78 -5.07
C ALA A 90 10.99 16.09 -6.57
N ASP A 91 11.36 15.10 -7.38
CA ASP A 91 11.33 15.21 -8.84
C ASP A 91 9.92 15.50 -9.36
N SER A 92 8.92 14.76 -8.87
CA SER A 92 7.53 14.93 -9.27
C SER A 92 6.95 16.28 -8.83
N PHE A 93 7.28 16.73 -7.61
CA PHE A 93 6.79 18.00 -7.07
C PHE A 93 7.39 19.19 -7.81
N VAL A 94 8.72 19.21 -7.97
CA VAL A 94 9.44 20.31 -8.62
C VAL A 94 9.08 20.40 -10.09
N SER A 95 8.96 19.27 -10.79
CA SER A 95 8.56 19.26 -12.21
C SER A 95 7.12 19.72 -12.41
N ARG A 96 6.19 19.29 -11.56
CA ARG A 96 4.76 19.63 -11.66
C ARG A 96 4.47 21.08 -11.29
N PHE A 97 5.12 21.61 -10.26
CA PHE A 97 4.79 22.93 -9.70
C PHE A 97 5.89 23.97 -9.89
N TYR A 98 6.74 23.81 -10.91
CA TYR A 98 7.87 24.70 -11.16
C TYR A 98 7.47 26.18 -11.25
N ALA A 99 6.33 26.47 -11.89
CA ALA A 99 5.85 27.84 -12.08
C ALA A 99 5.31 28.44 -10.78
N GLU A 100 4.60 27.65 -9.97
CA GLU A 100 4.04 28.02 -8.68
C GLU A 100 5.14 28.25 -7.64
N LEU A 101 6.18 27.41 -7.65
CA LEU A 101 7.34 27.54 -6.77
C LEU A 101 8.15 28.83 -7.02
N ARG A 102 8.10 29.38 -8.23
CA ARG A 102 8.73 30.69 -8.52
C ARG A 102 7.93 31.89 -8.01
N ARG A 103 6.70 31.72 -7.53
CA ARG A 103 5.90 32.81 -6.97
C ARG A 103 6.31 33.06 -5.52
N ASP A 104 6.31 34.32 -5.10
CA ASP A 104 6.71 34.73 -3.75
C ASP A 104 5.73 34.26 -2.64
N PHE A 105 4.48 33.97 -3.00
CA PHE A 105 3.40 33.63 -2.05
C PHE A 105 2.74 32.28 -2.35
N ALA A 106 3.55 31.22 -2.41
CA ALA A 106 3.04 29.87 -2.58
C ALA A 106 2.42 29.35 -1.26
N THR A 107 1.10 29.21 -1.21
CA THR A 107 0.37 28.60 -0.07
C THR A 107 0.06 27.12 -0.30
N MET A 108 -0.17 26.37 0.78
CA MET A 108 -0.50 24.93 0.73
C MET A 108 -1.64 24.55 -0.22
N ASN A 109 -2.64 25.41 -0.35
CA ASN A 109 -3.82 25.13 -1.17
C ASN A 109 -3.47 24.92 -2.65
N HIS A 110 -2.38 25.55 -3.14
CA HIS A 110 -1.93 25.36 -4.52
C HIS A 110 -1.40 23.96 -4.81
N PHE A 111 -0.92 23.27 -3.78
CA PHE A 111 -0.24 21.99 -3.91
C PHE A 111 -1.11 20.80 -3.51
N ARG A 112 -2.38 21.04 -3.19
CA ARG A 112 -3.26 20.01 -2.62
C ARG A 112 -3.50 18.81 -3.53
N PHE A 113 -3.50 19.02 -4.84
CA PHE A 113 -3.60 17.95 -5.85
C PHE A 113 -2.36 17.06 -5.94
N PHE A 114 -1.32 17.36 -5.16
CA PHE A 114 -0.14 16.52 -5.07
C PHE A 114 -0.34 15.30 -4.18
N THR A 115 -1.36 15.28 -3.32
CA THR A 115 -1.72 14.12 -2.49
C THR A 115 -1.86 12.85 -3.33
N ASP A 116 -2.55 12.93 -4.47
CA ASP A 116 -2.77 11.77 -5.35
C ASP A 116 -1.44 11.25 -5.92
N THR A 117 -0.49 12.15 -6.19
CA THR A 117 0.85 11.77 -6.65
C THR A 117 1.66 11.12 -5.55
N VAL A 118 1.60 11.64 -4.31
CA VAL A 118 2.28 11.05 -3.16
C VAL A 118 1.71 9.65 -2.87
N GLU A 119 0.39 9.50 -2.85
CA GLU A 119 -0.26 8.19 -2.68
C GLU A 119 0.18 7.22 -3.77
N LEU A 120 0.16 7.64 -5.04
CA LEU A 120 0.60 6.80 -6.16
C LEU A 120 2.07 6.37 -6.02
N ILE A 121 2.96 7.27 -5.60
CA ILE A 121 4.37 6.95 -5.38
C ILE A 121 4.51 5.94 -4.24
N LEU A 122 3.93 6.22 -3.06
CA LEU A 122 4.00 5.33 -1.91
C LEU A 122 3.47 3.93 -2.22
N GLN A 123 2.37 3.86 -2.96
CA GLN A 123 1.79 2.61 -3.40
C GLN A 123 2.80 1.73 -4.13
N LYS A 124 3.66 2.27 -5.01
CA LYS A 124 4.68 1.47 -5.73
C LYS A 124 5.57 0.65 -4.80
N PHE A 125 5.92 1.21 -3.64
CA PHE A 125 6.83 0.61 -2.68
C PHE A 125 6.13 -0.36 -1.71
N ASP A 126 4.80 -0.33 -1.65
CA ASP A 126 3.97 -1.20 -0.81
C ASP A 126 3.49 -2.47 -1.54
N GLY A 127 4.07 -2.84 -2.70
CA GLY A 127 3.74 -4.10 -3.41
C GLY A 127 2.23 -4.31 -3.66
N ILE A 128 1.49 -3.20 -3.88
CA ILE A 128 0.04 -2.97 -4.14
C ILE A 128 -0.83 -4.24 -4.29
N PRO A 129 -1.99 -4.32 -3.59
CA PRO A 129 -2.90 -3.18 -3.47
C PRO A 129 -3.16 -2.55 -2.09
N SER A 130 -2.96 -1.23 -2.12
CA SER A 130 -3.56 -0.17 -1.30
C SER A 130 -4.95 -0.50 -0.77
N LEU A 131 -5.22 0.02 0.43
CA LEU A 131 -6.38 -0.23 1.29
C LEU A 131 -6.38 -1.61 1.97
N ALA A 132 -6.13 -2.71 1.26
CA ALA A 132 -6.20 -4.06 1.82
C ALA A 132 -5.15 -4.38 2.88
N ARG A 133 -3.99 -3.71 2.84
CA ARG A 133 -2.96 -3.81 3.90
C ARG A 133 -3.28 -2.97 5.14
N LYS A 134 -3.96 -1.83 4.96
CA LYS A 134 -4.18 -0.87 6.05
C LYS A 134 -5.49 -1.14 6.80
N TYR A 135 -6.50 -1.57 6.07
CA TYR A 135 -7.85 -1.78 6.56
C TYR A 135 -8.25 -3.24 6.37
N GLU A 136 -9.12 -3.71 7.25
CA GLU A 136 -9.81 -4.96 6.98
C GLU A 136 -10.65 -4.80 5.70
N THR A 137 -10.60 -5.81 4.84
CA THR A 137 -11.31 -5.80 3.57
C THR A 137 -12.25 -6.98 3.47
N ALA A 138 -13.30 -6.82 2.69
CA ALA A 138 -14.23 -7.89 2.38
C ALA A 138 -14.21 -8.12 0.88
N LEU A 139 -13.56 -9.20 0.45
CA LEU A 139 -13.37 -9.49 -0.97
C LEU A 139 -14.59 -10.20 -1.55
N LEU A 140 -15.10 -9.63 -2.63
CA LEU A 140 -16.14 -10.22 -3.45
C LEU A 140 -15.54 -11.01 -4.63
N PRO A 141 -16.31 -11.96 -5.20
CA PRO A 141 -15.99 -12.55 -6.49
C PRO A 141 -15.72 -11.47 -7.55
N SER A 142 -14.80 -11.75 -8.47
CA SER A 142 -14.29 -10.74 -9.43
C SER A 142 -15.38 -10.07 -10.27
N ASP A 143 -16.43 -10.82 -10.64
CA ASP A 143 -17.55 -10.28 -11.43
C ASP A 143 -18.41 -9.30 -10.62
N GLU A 144 -18.74 -9.65 -9.37
CA GLU A 144 -19.49 -8.78 -8.45
C GLU A 144 -18.72 -7.50 -8.14
N LEU A 145 -17.42 -7.63 -7.83
CA LEU A 145 -16.54 -6.49 -7.57
C LEU A 145 -16.44 -5.58 -8.79
N ARG A 146 -16.35 -6.14 -10.01
CA ARG A 146 -16.29 -5.36 -11.25
C ARG A 146 -17.58 -4.57 -11.48
N GLN A 147 -18.74 -5.18 -11.24
CA GLN A 147 -20.03 -4.49 -11.37
C GLN A 147 -20.15 -3.34 -10.37
N LEU A 148 -19.77 -3.56 -9.10
CA LEU A 148 -19.75 -2.50 -8.09
C LEU A 148 -18.79 -1.36 -8.45
N LYS A 149 -17.57 -1.68 -8.92
CA LYS A 149 -16.61 -0.65 -9.36
C LYS A 149 -17.14 0.16 -10.54
N THR A 150 -17.83 -0.48 -11.47
CA THR A 150 -18.44 0.20 -12.63
C THR A 150 -19.54 1.17 -12.16
N ALA A 151 -20.44 0.71 -11.29
CA ALA A 151 -21.49 1.55 -10.73
C ALA A 151 -20.93 2.70 -9.87
N LEU A 152 -19.85 2.46 -9.13
CA LEU A 152 -19.16 3.50 -8.36
C LEU A 152 -18.55 4.56 -9.27
N PHE A 153 -17.86 4.14 -10.33
CA PHE A 153 -17.28 5.03 -11.32
C PHE A 153 -18.34 5.88 -12.02
N GLU A 154 -19.50 5.30 -12.37
CA GLU A 154 -20.63 6.03 -12.94
C GLU A 154 -21.20 7.08 -11.97
N ALA A 155 -21.25 6.78 -10.68
CA ALA A 155 -21.67 7.74 -9.65
C ALA A 155 -20.68 8.90 -9.50
N GLU A 156 -19.37 8.61 -9.54
CA GLU A 156 -18.28 9.59 -9.45
C GLU A 156 -18.06 10.39 -10.74
N ALA A 157 -18.68 9.99 -11.85
CA ALA A 157 -18.68 10.78 -13.08
C ALA A 157 -19.49 12.08 -12.95
N ASN A 158 -20.28 12.22 -11.87
CA ASN A 158 -20.96 13.47 -11.55
C ASN A 158 -20.04 14.42 -10.77
N ASP A 159 -19.92 15.67 -11.23
CA ASP A 159 -19.05 16.69 -10.63
C ASP A 159 -19.31 16.96 -9.13
N SER A 160 -20.49 16.60 -8.63
CA SER A 160 -20.89 16.82 -7.23
C SER A 160 -20.43 15.69 -6.30
N ILE A 161 -20.05 14.53 -6.87
CA ILE A 161 -19.58 13.34 -6.16
C ILE A 161 -18.08 13.22 -6.42
N LEU A 162 -17.26 13.45 -5.40
CA LEU A 162 -15.81 13.45 -5.55
C LEU A 162 -15.26 12.02 -5.57
N ARG A 163 -15.64 11.21 -4.58
CA ARG A 163 -15.18 9.83 -4.35
C ARG A 163 -16.22 9.08 -3.52
N GLY A 164 -16.28 7.76 -3.64
CA GLY A 164 -17.13 6.93 -2.80
C GLY A 164 -16.55 5.56 -2.45
N GLY A 165 -17.31 4.84 -1.62
CA GLY A 165 -16.98 3.50 -1.18
C GLY A 165 -18.16 2.79 -0.52
N LEU A 166 -17.96 1.51 -0.29
CA LEU A 166 -18.86 0.62 0.45
C LEU A 166 -18.04 -0.08 1.53
N LEU A 167 -18.49 0.07 2.77
CA LEU A 167 -17.93 -0.61 3.94
C LEU A 167 -19.01 -1.48 4.57
N THR A 168 -18.63 -2.62 5.12
CA THR A 168 -19.51 -3.48 5.92
C THR A 168 -19.75 -2.88 7.30
N TRP A 169 -20.80 -3.31 8.00
CA TRP A 169 -21.16 -2.81 9.33
C TRP A 169 -20.09 -2.97 10.43
N ASP A 170 -19.12 -3.86 10.21
CA ASP A 170 -17.97 -4.10 11.07
C ASP A 170 -16.69 -3.38 10.59
N GLY A 171 -16.82 -2.43 9.66
CA GLY A 171 -15.75 -1.54 9.23
C GLY A 171 -14.84 -2.10 8.14
N ARG A 172 -15.23 -3.18 7.44
CA ARG A 172 -14.41 -3.77 6.38
C ARG A 172 -14.72 -3.14 5.03
N ILE A 173 -13.68 -2.77 4.30
CA ILE A 173 -13.84 -2.13 2.99
C ILE A 173 -14.17 -3.19 1.94
N VAL A 174 -15.30 -3.02 1.25
CA VAL A 174 -15.72 -3.88 0.12
C VAL A 174 -15.16 -3.33 -1.19
N VAL A 175 -15.42 -2.05 -1.45
CA VAL A 175 -14.91 -1.30 -2.60
C VAL A 175 -14.77 0.16 -2.18
N SER A 176 -13.71 0.84 -2.61
CA SER A 176 -13.51 2.24 -2.25
C SER A 176 -12.56 2.92 -3.21
N ASN A 177 -12.90 4.15 -3.60
CA ASN A 177 -12.03 5.14 -4.20
C ASN A 177 -11.73 6.29 -3.22
N LEU A 178 -12.20 6.21 -1.97
CA LEU A 178 -11.90 7.17 -0.91
C LEU A 178 -10.41 7.18 -0.59
N LYS A 179 -9.90 8.36 -0.26
CA LYS A 179 -8.52 8.53 0.22
C LYS A 179 -8.35 7.96 1.61
N ALA A 180 -7.10 7.70 2.02
CA ALA A 180 -6.81 7.12 3.32
C ALA A 180 -7.43 7.91 4.49
N TYR A 181 -7.26 9.24 4.51
CA TYR A 181 -7.83 10.08 5.56
C TYR A 181 -9.38 10.17 5.51
N GLU A 182 -9.98 9.97 4.33
CA GLU A 182 -11.43 9.95 4.17
C GLU A 182 -12.00 8.64 4.73
N LEU A 183 -11.30 7.52 4.54
CA LEU A 183 -11.63 6.25 5.14
C LEU A 183 -11.50 6.25 6.66
N GLU A 184 -10.43 6.84 7.22
CA GLU A 184 -10.34 7.01 8.68
C GLU A 184 -11.54 7.80 9.21
N ALA A 185 -11.90 8.91 8.56
CA ALA A 185 -13.06 9.70 8.97
C ALA A 185 -14.39 8.89 8.90
N VAL A 186 -14.54 8.00 7.92
CA VAL A 186 -15.67 7.08 7.86
C VAL A 186 -15.64 6.08 9.01
N LEU A 187 -14.49 5.45 9.27
CA LEU A 187 -14.34 4.41 10.30
C LEU A 187 -14.55 4.98 11.70
N ASP A 188 -14.02 6.19 11.97
CA ASP A 188 -14.27 6.92 13.20
C ASP A 188 -15.77 7.20 13.37
N PHE A 189 -16.42 7.69 12.31
CA PHE A 189 -17.86 7.92 12.33
C PHE A 189 -18.67 6.63 12.57
N MET A 190 -18.26 5.50 11.98
CA MET A 190 -18.92 4.21 12.20
C MET A 190 -18.89 3.77 13.66
N ASN A 191 -17.81 4.10 14.38
CA ASN A 191 -17.68 3.78 15.80
C ASN A 191 -18.59 4.65 16.68
N GLU A 192 -18.91 5.87 16.24
CA GLU A 192 -19.81 6.80 16.91
C GLU A 192 -21.29 6.57 16.56
N LEU A 193 -21.56 5.78 15.53
CA LEU A 193 -22.89 5.54 14.99
C LEU A 193 -23.75 4.70 15.93
N ASP A 194 -24.75 5.31 16.57
CA ASP A 194 -25.82 4.53 17.22
C ASP A 194 -26.80 4.01 16.17
N ARG A 195 -26.76 2.69 15.94
CA ARG A 195 -27.61 2.00 14.97
C ARG A 195 -29.11 2.17 15.22
N ASN A 196 -29.50 2.55 16.44
CA ASN A 196 -30.90 2.75 16.79
C ASN A 196 -31.37 4.21 16.61
N SER A 197 -30.46 5.16 16.35
CA SER A 197 -30.77 6.59 16.29
C SER A 197 -30.89 7.14 14.87
N LEU A 198 -30.72 6.32 13.83
CA LEU A 198 -30.79 6.78 12.45
C LEU A 198 -32.24 6.74 11.95
N GLU A 199 -32.90 7.88 12.08
CA GLU A 199 -34.24 8.09 11.54
C GLU A 199 -34.24 8.16 10.00
N GLU A 200 -33.11 8.56 9.38
CA GLU A 200 -32.96 8.71 7.92
C GLU A 200 -31.91 7.74 7.35
N ARG A 201 -32.26 7.08 6.23
CA ARG A 201 -31.39 6.12 5.53
C ARG A 201 -30.19 6.76 4.83
N ILE A 202 -30.24 8.07 4.58
CA ILE A 202 -29.17 8.83 3.92
C ILE A 202 -29.00 10.14 4.68
N GLN A 203 -27.77 10.46 5.08
CA GLN A 203 -27.45 11.66 5.85
C GLN A 203 -26.19 12.34 5.33
N LEU A 204 -26.10 13.66 5.54
CA LEU A 204 -24.92 14.46 5.22
C LEU A 204 -24.19 14.85 6.51
N VAL A 205 -22.97 14.40 6.66
CA VAL A 205 -22.13 14.59 7.84
C VAL A 205 -20.99 15.55 7.52
N ASN A 206 -20.85 16.59 8.32
CA ASN A 206 -19.68 17.47 8.26
C ASN A 206 -18.55 16.84 9.08
N GLN A 207 -17.43 16.53 8.43
CA GLN A 207 -16.25 15.95 9.09
C GLN A 207 -15.08 16.94 9.07
N ALA A 208 -14.41 17.11 10.22
CA ALA A 208 -13.30 18.06 10.36
C ALA A 208 -12.04 17.69 9.55
N GLY A 209 -11.94 16.41 9.17
CA GLY A 209 -10.90 15.88 8.28
C GLY A 209 -11.12 16.19 6.79
N LEU A 210 -12.32 16.60 6.39
CA LEU A 210 -12.65 16.97 5.01
C LEU A 210 -12.48 18.47 4.75
N ASP A 211 -12.55 18.89 3.49
CA ASP A 211 -12.54 20.30 3.15
C ASP A 211 -13.79 21.02 3.64
N ALA A 212 -13.65 22.32 3.88
CA ALA A 212 -14.76 23.20 4.18
C ALA A 212 -15.88 23.14 3.12
N ILE A 213 -15.52 22.90 1.85
CA ILE A 213 -16.46 22.80 0.72
C ILE A 213 -17.00 21.39 0.48
N SER A 214 -16.54 20.38 1.23
CA SER A 214 -16.95 18.98 1.04
C SER A 214 -17.59 18.43 2.31
N ALA A 215 -18.49 17.47 2.15
CA ALA A 215 -19.11 16.74 3.25
C ALA A 215 -19.14 15.25 2.94
N LEU A 216 -19.41 14.45 3.96
CA LEU A 216 -19.51 13.01 3.84
C LEU A 216 -20.98 12.65 3.79
N LEU A 217 -21.44 12.14 2.65
CA LEU A 217 -22.78 11.59 2.50
C LEU A 217 -22.73 10.09 2.81
N ILE A 218 -23.61 9.64 3.70
CA ILE A 218 -23.64 8.27 4.18
C ILE A 218 -25.02 7.70 3.91
N GLY A 219 -25.08 6.58 3.19
CA GLY A 219 -26.29 5.84 2.92
C GLY A 219 -26.21 4.43 3.50
N GLU A 220 -27.22 4.03 4.26
CA GLU A 220 -27.29 2.69 4.84
C GLU A 220 -27.78 1.66 3.83
N VAL A 221 -27.15 0.48 3.88
CA VAL A 221 -27.55 -0.71 3.14
C VAL A 221 -27.49 -1.92 4.07
N GLU A 222 -28.12 -3.03 3.67
CA GLU A 222 -28.19 -4.23 4.50
C GLU A 222 -26.81 -4.72 4.94
N VAL A 223 -25.83 -4.70 4.04
CA VAL A 223 -24.46 -5.18 4.30
C VAL A 223 -23.59 -4.18 5.09
N GLY A 224 -23.95 -2.89 5.12
CA GLY A 224 -23.13 -1.85 5.72
C GLY A 224 -23.47 -0.42 5.30
N LEU A 225 -22.45 0.40 5.03
CA LEU A 225 -22.57 1.81 4.67
C LEU A 225 -21.97 2.08 3.30
N CYS A 226 -22.74 2.73 2.43
CA CYS A 226 -22.19 3.41 1.27
C CYS A 226 -21.80 4.83 1.71
N THR A 227 -20.58 5.23 1.41
CA THR A 227 -20.03 6.52 1.84
C THR A 227 -19.49 7.28 0.64
N PHE A 228 -19.78 8.58 0.58
CA PHE A 228 -19.38 9.44 -0.53
C PHE A 228 -18.87 10.77 -0.01
N VAL A 229 -17.75 11.24 -0.54
CA VAL A 229 -17.33 12.63 -0.38
C VAL A 229 -18.00 13.44 -1.47
N VAL A 230 -18.84 14.39 -1.07
CA VAL A 230 -19.62 15.23 -1.98
C VAL A 230 -19.25 16.71 -1.78
N LEU A 231 -19.34 17.51 -2.84
CA LEU A 231 -19.27 18.96 -2.73
C LEU A 231 -20.50 19.47 -1.99
N LYS A 232 -20.40 20.45 -1.11
CA LYS A 232 -21.56 21.06 -0.44
C LYS A 232 -22.35 21.93 -1.42
N GLY A 233 -23.67 21.96 -1.28
CA GLY A 233 -24.53 22.92 -1.99
C GLY A 233 -25.79 22.32 -2.62
N GLN A 234 -25.92 21.00 -2.67
CA GLN A 234 -27.15 20.33 -3.08
C GLN A 234 -27.89 19.74 -1.88
N ASP A 235 -29.17 19.43 -2.08
CA ASP A 235 -29.98 18.76 -1.08
C ASP A 235 -29.67 17.26 -1.03
N VAL A 236 -29.88 16.63 0.13
CA VAL A 236 -29.66 15.19 0.35
C VAL A 236 -30.46 14.35 -0.63
N ALA A 237 -31.68 14.77 -0.96
CA ALA A 237 -32.53 14.10 -1.94
C ALA A 237 -31.93 14.10 -3.36
N GLU A 238 -31.22 15.16 -3.75
CA GLU A 238 -30.57 15.26 -5.06
C GLU A 238 -29.38 14.28 -5.13
N TYR A 239 -28.53 14.26 -4.10
CA TYR A 239 -27.45 13.27 -4.02
C TYR A 239 -27.98 11.84 -4.02
N ALA A 240 -29.05 11.56 -3.27
CA ALA A 240 -29.68 10.24 -3.23
C ALA A 240 -30.15 9.80 -4.63
N GLY A 241 -30.67 10.73 -5.44
CA GLY A 241 -31.04 10.49 -6.83
C GLY A 241 -29.85 10.12 -7.71
N LEU A 242 -28.73 10.84 -7.57
CA LEU A 242 -27.48 10.58 -8.30
C LEU A 242 -26.85 9.23 -7.95
N LEU A 243 -26.93 8.84 -6.67
CA LEU A 243 -26.31 7.62 -6.14
C LEU A 243 -27.21 6.37 -6.23
N LEU A 244 -28.47 6.55 -6.63
CA LEU A 244 -29.44 5.45 -6.75
C LEU A 244 -28.95 4.28 -7.63
N PRO A 245 -28.24 4.48 -8.76
CA PRO A 245 -27.67 3.38 -9.54
C PRO A 245 -26.71 2.52 -8.72
N PHE A 246 -25.81 3.15 -7.94
CA PHE A 246 -24.88 2.45 -7.07
C PHE A 246 -25.63 1.68 -5.96
N PHE A 247 -26.56 2.32 -5.25
CA PHE A 247 -27.36 1.64 -4.22
C PHE A 247 -28.13 0.44 -4.77
N ARG A 248 -28.69 0.54 -5.97
CA ARG A 248 -29.37 -0.59 -6.64
C ARG A 248 -28.41 -1.72 -6.98
N GLN A 249 -27.19 -1.42 -7.40
CA GLN A 249 -26.19 -2.43 -7.68
C GLN A 249 -25.74 -3.14 -6.39
N VAL A 250 -25.55 -2.39 -5.31
CA VAL A 250 -25.27 -2.95 -3.98
C VAL A 250 -26.40 -3.90 -3.56
N GLY A 251 -27.66 -3.49 -3.67
CA GLY A 251 -28.81 -4.35 -3.31
C GLY A 251 -28.99 -5.59 -4.19
N LYS A 252 -28.33 -5.68 -5.36
CA LYS A 252 -28.33 -6.87 -6.23
C LYS A 252 -27.14 -7.80 -6.00
N THR A 253 -26.09 -7.32 -5.33
CA THR A 253 -24.83 -8.04 -5.16
C THR A 253 -24.99 -9.18 -4.15
N ASP A 254 -24.51 -10.37 -4.49
CA ASP A 254 -24.51 -11.53 -3.58
C ASP A 254 -23.31 -11.47 -2.62
N PHE A 255 -23.54 -10.97 -1.40
CA PHE A 255 -22.51 -10.91 -0.35
C PHE A 255 -22.29 -12.23 0.39
N SER A 256 -23.06 -13.29 0.11
CA SER A 256 -22.91 -14.57 0.83
C SER A 256 -21.58 -15.26 0.58
N LYS A 257 -20.91 -14.95 -0.54
CA LYS A 257 -19.61 -15.50 -0.95
C LYS A 257 -18.43 -14.59 -0.59
N MET A 258 -18.69 -13.52 0.15
CA MET A 258 -17.69 -12.55 0.54
C MET A 258 -16.67 -13.18 1.48
N ARG A 259 -15.37 -13.05 1.17
CA ARG A 259 -14.29 -13.50 2.05
C ARG A 259 -13.76 -12.32 2.86
N LEU A 260 -13.81 -12.45 4.18
CA LEU A 260 -13.27 -11.44 5.09
C LEU A 260 -11.74 -11.58 5.18
N ILE A 261 -11.05 -10.47 5.00
CA ILE A 261 -9.60 -10.37 5.06
C ILE A 261 -9.26 -9.40 6.17
N ARG A 262 -8.51 -9.92 7.15
CA ARG A 262 -8.01 -9.10 8.24
C ARG A 262 -6.81 -8.29 7.76
N LYS A 263 -6.64 -7.14 8.38
CA LYS A 263 -5.40 -6.39 8.32
C LYS A 263 -4.25 -7.31 8.75
N GLU A 264 -3.13 -7.25 8.03
CA GLU A 264 -1.92 -7.93 8.47
C GLU A 264 -1.35 -7.19 9.69
N GLU A 265 -1.29 -7.87 10.84
CA GLU A 265 -0.73 -7.31 12.08
C GLU A 265 0.80 -7.40 12.13
N ASN A 266 1.39 -8.27 11.30
CA ASN A 266 2.82 -8.57 11.30
C ASN A 266 3.50 -8.01 10.04
N ASP A 267 3.65 -6.69 9.99
CA ASP A 267 4.67 -6.10 9.12
C ASP A 267 5.95 -6.00 9.95
N GLU A 268 6.95 -6.81 9.60
CA GLU A 268 8.32 -6.49 9.96
C GLU A 268 8.64 -5.07 9.47
N PRO A 269 9.28 -4.22 10.28
CA PRO A 269 9.43 -2.81 9.96
C PRO A 269 10.23 -2.58 8.67
N GLY A 270 9.55 -1.98 7.68
CA GLY A 270 10.12 -1.08 6.67
C GLY A 270 11.22 -1.62 5.76
N ALA A 271 11.28 -2.94 5.55
CA ALA A 271 12.04 -3.58 4.49
C ALA A 271 11.06 -4.37 3.59
N PHE A 272 11.48 -4.66 2.36
CA PHE A 272 10.71 -5.60 1.52
C PHE A 272 10.71 -6.97 2.21
N ALA A 273 9.53 -7.58 2.36
CA ALA A 273 9.39 -8.86 3.03
C ALA A 273 10.24 -9.94 2.34
N GLU A 274 10.98 -10.72 3.12
CA GLU A 274 11.96 -11.68 2.59
C GLU A 274 11.31 -12.80 1.76
N HIS A 275 10.02 -13.05 1.99
CA HIS A 275 9.23 -14.06 1.30
C HIS A 275 8.35 -13.51 0.18
N ASP A 276 8.35 -12.19 -0.07
CA ASP A 276 7.71 -11.63 -1.25
C ASP A 276 8.60 -11.81 -2.47
N ALA A 277 7.98 -12.01 -3.64
CA ALA A 277 8.67 -12.22 -4.90
C ALA A 277 8.88 -10.92 -5.68
N ILE A 278 9.89 -10.93 -6.55
CA ILE A 278 10.21 -9.82 -7.45
C ILE A 278 9.71 -10.17 -8.86
N GLU A 279 8.81 -9.35 -9.39
CA GLU A 279 8.26 -9.50 -10.73
C GLU A 279 8.72 -8.35 -11.64
N LEU A 280 9.12 -8.68 -12.86
CA LEU A 280 9.50 -7.70 -13.89
C LEU A 280 8.26 -7.11 -14.56
N LEU A 281 8.20 -5.79 -14.64
CA LEU A 281 7.11 -5.06 -15.33
C LEU A 281 7.36 -4.85 -16.82
N VAL A 282 8.59 -5.10 -17.27
CA VAL A 282 9.04 -4.95 -18.65
C VAL A 282 9.84 -6.18 -19.08
N SER A 283 10.09 -6.32 -20.39
CA SER A 283 10.91 -7.42 -20.90
C SER A 283 12.32 -7.41 -20.28
N HIS A 284 12.94 -8.58 -20.10
CA HIS A 284 14.28 -8.70 -19.49
C HIS A 284 15.34 -7.79 -20.13
N SER A 285 15.38 -7.73 -21.47
CA SER A 285 16.33 -6.86 -22.18
C SER A 285 16.09 -5.38 -21.93
N GLU A 286 14.82 -4.98 -21.84
CA GLU A 286 14.43 -3.61 -21.53
C GLU A 286 14.73 -3.27 -20.08
N ALA A 287 14.47 -4.18 -19.14
CA ALA A 287 14.78 -4.03 -17.73
C ALA A 287 16.28 -3.75 -17.53
N ILE A 288 17.16 -4.54 -18.15
CA ILE A 288 18.62 -4.34 -18.08
C ILE A 288 19.02 -2.98 -18.66
N SER A 289 18.46 -2.60 -19.82
CA SER A 289 18.77 -1.30 -20.44
C SER A 289 18.34 -0.13 -19.56
N ARG A 290 17.12 -0.20 -18.99
CA ARG A 290 16.61 0.83 -18.09
C ARG A 290 17.43 0.88 -16.81
N ALA A 291 17.74 -0.26 -16.19
CA ALA A 291 18.56 -0.31 -14.99
C ALA A 291 19.94 0.34 -15.21
N ARG A 292 20.60 0.08 -16.34
CA ARG A 292 21.87 0.74 -16.67
C ARG A 292 21.76 2.26 -16.71
N SER A 293 20.68 2.78 -17.28
CA SER A 293 20.41 4.23 -17.32
C SER A 293 20.06 4.81 -15.95
N VAL A 294 19.33 4.05 -15.13
CA VAL A 294 18.91 4.49 -13.77
C VAL A 294 20.10 4.58 -12.84
N PHE A 295 21.02 3.61 -12.94
CA PHE A 295 22.24 3.58 -12.14
C PHE A 295 23.44 4.23 -12.83
N ASP A 296 23.22 5.04 -13.87
CA ASP A 296 24.29 5.83 -14.49
C ASP A 296 24.76 6.90 -13.49
N GLY A 297 26.05 6.91 -13.17
CA GLY A 297 26.61 7.75 -12.10
C GLY A 297 26.52 7.18 -10.68
N HIS A 298 25.86 6.04 -10.45
CA HIS A 298 25.92 5.30 -9.19
C HIS A 298 27.20 4.45 -9.09
N PRO A 299 27.58 3.96 -7.90
CA PRO A 299 28.67 3.00 -7.76
C PRO A 299 28.45 1.77 -8.65
N THR A 300 29.52 1.29 -9.29
CA THR A 300 29.48 0.11 -10.17
C THR A 300 28.91 -1.14 -9.50
N THR A 301 29.07 -1.24 -8.18
CA THR A 301 28.46 -2.30 -7.35
C THR A 301 26.94 -2.27 -7.39
N SER A 302 26.31 -1.10 -7.36
CA SER A 302 24.85 -0.95 -7.36
C SER A 302 24.27 -1.28 -8.73
N GLN A 303 24.95 -0.87 -9.81
CA GLN A 303 24.55 -1.22 -11.18
C GLN A 303 24.67 -2.74 -11.43
N SER A 304 25.75 -3.37 -10.95
CA SER A 304 25.95 -4.81 -11.09
C SER A 304 24.86 -5.60 -10.34
N MET A 305 24.56 -5.17 -9.11
CA MET A 305 23.49 -5.74 -8.30
C MET A 305 22.11 -5.56 -8.93
N ALA A 306 21.82 -4.39 -9.51
CA ALA A 306 20.57 -4.17 -10.22
C ALA A 306 20.37 -5.16 -11.38
N ILE A 307 21.44 -5.43 -12.12
CA ILE A 307 21.44 -6.41 -13.21
C ILE A 307 21.25 -7.83 -12.66
N GLU A 308 21.92 -8.18 -11.57
CA GLU A 308 21.80 -9.48 -10.92
C GLU A 308 20.38 -9.74 -10.41
N ILE A 309 19.77 -8.77 -9.73
CA ILE A 309 18.35 -8.83 -9.32
C ILE A 309 17.48 -9.13 -10.54
N ILE A 310 17.61 -8.34 -11.61
CA ILE A 310 16.81 -8.51 -12.83
C ILE A 310 17.02 -9.88 -13.48
N GLN A 311 18.25 -10.41 -13.45
CA GLN A 311 18.56 -11.73 -14.01
C GLN A 311 18.01 -12.88 -13.17
N SER A 312 17.91 -12.69 -11.86
CA SER A 312 17.38 -13.66 -10.91
C SER A 312 15.85 -13.58 -10.77
N SER A 313 15.22 -12.46 -11.15
CA SER A 313 13.77 -12.26 -11.08
C SER A 313 13.01 -13.03 -12.17
N ASP A 314 12.49 -14.20 -11.80
CA ASP A 314 11.59 -15.01 -12.64
C ASP A 314 10.11 -14.90 -12.23
N GLY A 315 9.79 -13.98 -11.31
CA GLY A 315 8.46 -13.84 -10.69
C GLY A 315 8.17 -14.83 -9.56
N LYS A 316 9.13 -15.70 -9.21
CA LYS A 316 8.99 -16.70 -8.14
C LYS A 316 10.06 -16.59 -7.07
N LYS A 317 11.28 -16.14 -7.43
CA LYS A 317 12.34 -15.88 -6.46
C LYS A 317 11.95 -14.77 -5.49
N THR A 318 12.17 -15.04 -4.21
CA THR A 318 11.89 -14.07 -3.14
C THR A 318 13.03 -13.09 -2.92
N VAL A 319 12.73 -11.97 -2.25
CA VAL A 319 13.74 -10.99 -1.84
C VAL A 319 14.83 -11.63 -0.99
N GLY A 320 14.45 -12.52 -0.05
CA GLY A 320 15.37 -13.25 0.81
C GLY A 320 16.30 -14.17 0.03
N GLU A 321 15.79 -14.92 -0.96
CA GLU A 321 16.62 -15.77 -1.82
C GLU A 321 17.65 -14.97 -2.60
N ILE A 322 17.24 -13.82 -3.16
CA ILE A 322 18.15 -12.95 -3.91
C ILE A 322 19.20 -12.33 -2.97
N ALA A 323 18.83 -12.01 -1.72
CA ALA A 323 19.79 -11.54 -0.71
C ALA A 323 20.84 -12.59 -0.37
N GLU A 324 20.42 -13.85 -0.19
CA GLU A 324 21.30 -14.97 0.12
C GLU A 324 22.24 -15.31 -1.05
N GLU A 325 21.72 -15.31 -2.28
CA GLU A 325 22.50 -15.62 -3.48
C GLU A 325 23.53 -14.53 -3.83
N SER A 326 23.16 -13.25 -3.67
CA SER A 326 24.01 -12.12 -4.07
C SER A 326 25.15 -11.82 -3.08
N LEU A 327 25.13 -12.37 -1.87
CA LEU A 327 26.09 -12.08 -0.78
C LEU A 327 26.18 -10.58 -0.42
N VAL A 328 25.16 -9.80 -0.76
CA VAL A 328 25.10 -8.36 -0.53
C VAL A 328 24.39 -8.07 0.80
N PRO A 329 24.83 -7.03 1.56
CA PRO A 329 24.08 -6.56 2.73
C PRO A 329 22.63 -6.18 2.37
N LYS A 330 21.67 -6.64 3.19
CA LYS A 330 20.22 -6.45 2.96
C LYS A 330 19.85 -4.98 2.76
N GLU A 331 20.53 -4.05 3.42
CA GLU A 331 20.29 -2.61 3.29
C GLU A 331 20.56 -2.10 1.88
N ARG A 332 21.65 -2.56 1.25
CA ARG A 332 22.00 -2.19 -0.13
C ARG A 332 21.07 -2.82 -1.15
N LEU A 333 20.65 -4.07 -0.92
CA LEU A 333 19.65 -4.72 -1.74
C LEU A 333 18.34 -3.92 -1.72
N GLY A 334 17.89 -3.50 -0.54
CA GLY A 334 16.69 -2.67 -0.37
C GLY A 334 16.78 -1.35 -1.13
N GLU A 335 17.92 -0.65 -1.09
CA GLU A 335 18.13 0.59 -1.84
C GLU A 335 18.06 0.39 -3.37
N VAL A 336 18.77 -0.62 -3.90
CA VAL A 336 18.78 -0.91 -5.34
C VAL A 336 17.38 -1.32 -5.81
N LEU A 337 16.70 -2.15 -5.02
CA LEU A 337 15.34 -2.59 -5.31
C LEU A 337 14.35 -1.42 -5.27
N ALA A 338 14.49 -0.50 -4.32
CA ALA A 338 13.70 0.73 -4.26
C ALA A 338 13.88 1.59 -5.54
N HIS A 339 15.11 1.77 -6.03
CA HIS A 339 15.35 2.47 -7.29
C HIS A 339 14.68 1.77 -8.48
N LEU A 340 14.79 0.44 -8.58
CA LEU A 340 14.14 -0.33 -9.66
C LEU A 340 12.61 -0.20 -9.63
N ILE A 341 12.01 -0.20 -8.43
CA ILE A 341 10.55 -0.02 -8.22
C ILE A 341 10.11 1.40 -8.60
N SER A 342 10.85 2.42 -8.15
CA SER A 342 10.53 3.83 -8.45
C SER A 342 10.38 4.09 -9.96
N LYS A 343 11.24 3.43 -10.75
CA LYS A 343 11.30 3.53 -12.21
C LYS A 343 10.40 2.53 -12.94
N GLY A 344 9.58 1.77 -12.22
CA GLY A 344 8.63 0.81 -12.78
C GLY A 344 9.31 -0.31 -13.58
N ILE A 345 10.51 -0.72 -13.18
CA ILE A 345 11.23 -1.85 -13.79
C ILE A 345 10.77 -3.16 -13.14
N VAL A 346 10.66 -3.16 -11.82
CA VAL A 346 10.22 -4.31 -11.02
C VAL A 346 9.07 -3.89 -10.10
N ARG A 347 8.34 -4.87 -9.60
CA ARG A 347 7.42 -4.73 -8.47
C ARG A 347 7.61 -5.88 -7.48
N ILE A 348 7.23 -5.64 -6.23
CA ILE A 348 7.15 -6.67 -5.19
C ILE A 348 5.74 -7.25 -5.21
N VAL A 349 5.65 -8.57 -5.25
CA VAL A 349 4.38 -9.30 -5.28
C VAL A 349 4.37 -10.40 -4.24
N LYS A 350 3.21 -10.62 -3.63
CA LYS A 350 3.02 -11.73 -2.72
C LYS A 350 2.96 -13.05 -3.48
N LEU A 351 3.46 -14.10 -2.84
CA LEU A 351 3.34 -15.45 -3.34
C LEU A 351 2.12 -16.16 -2.75
N PHE A 352 1.29 -16.70 -3.62
CA PHE A 352 0.10 -17.48 -3.30
C PHE A 352 0.34 -18.93 -3.72
N PRO A 353 0.63 -19.84 -2.77
CA PRO A 353 0.84 -21.25 -3.11
C PRO A 353 -0.50 -21.91 -3.47
N VAL A 354 -0.47 -22.68 -4.56
CA VAL A 354 -1.58 -23.51 -5.03
C VAL A 354 -1.12 -24.96 -5.06
N MET A 355 -1.86 -25.82 -4.39
CA MET A 355 -1.63 -27.26 -4.37
C MET A 355 -2.81 -27.98 -5.04
N ASN A 356 -2.51 -28.89 -5.97
CA ASN A 356 -3.52 -29.73 -6.63
C ASN A 356 -4.10 -30.75 -5.64
N GLU A 357 -5.30 -31.31 -5.89
CA GLU A 357 -5.97 -32.26 -4.99
C GLU A 357 -5.07 -33.40 -4.45
N ARG A 358 -5.28 -33.73 -3.18
CA ARG A 358 -4.55 -34.75 -2.42
C ARG A 358 -5.07 -36.13 -2.81
N ASP A 359 -4.64 -36.65 -3.94
CA ASP A 359 -4.98 -37.99 -4.39
C ASP A 359 -4.03 -39.05 -3.78
N GLU A 360 -4.36 -40.34 -3.96
CA GLU A 360 -3.51 -41.44 -3.52
C GLU A 360 -2.08 -41.35 -4.11
N ARG A 361 -1.92 -40.69 -5.27
CA ARG A 361 -0.62 -40.49 -5.91
C ARG A 361 0.22 -39.46 -5.18
N PHE A 362 -0.40 -38.42 -4.62
CA PHE A 362 0.29 -37.45 -3.78
C PHE A 362 0.79 -38.09 -2.48
N ALA A 363 -0.01 -38.93 -1.82
CA ALA A 363 0.44 -39.67 -0.65
C ALA A 363 1.64 -40.59 -0.96
N ALA A 364 1.56 -41.35 -2.05
CA ALA A 364 2.67 -42.18 -2.52
C ALA A 364 3.91 -41.34 -2.89
N TYR A 365 3.74 -40.14 -3.47
CA TYR A 365 4.83 -39.22 -3.75
C TYR A 365 5.56 -38.78 -2.47
N LEU A 366 4.82 -38.40 -1.42
CA LEU A 366 5.41 -37.99 -0.14
C LEU A 366 6.23 -39.11 0.51
N GLU A 367 5.79 -40.37 0.37
CA GLU A 367 6.55 -41.54 0.81
C GLU A 367 7.83 -41.74 -0.02
N ILE A 368 7.75 -41.60 -1.34
CA ILE A 368 8.87 -41.78 -2.26
C ILE A 368 9.98 -40.74 -2.03
N ILE A 369 9.62 -39.47 -1.82
CA ILE A 369 10.60 -38.42 -1.53
C ILE A 369 11.20 -38.53 -0.12
N GLY A 370 10.72 -39.47 0.70
CA GLY A 370 11.20 -39.70 2.06
C GLY A 370 10.94 -38.52 2.98
N MET A 371 9.78 -37.86 2.83
CA MET A 371 9.49 -36.64 3.58
C MET A 371 9.42 -36.94 5.09
N PRO A 372 10.19 -36.21 5.95
CA PRO A 372 10.12 -36.40 7.39
C PRO A 372 8.70 -36.17 7.91
N LYS A 373 8.29 -36.90 8.95
CA LYS A 373 6.97 -36.72 9.59
C LYS A 373 6.69 -35.26 9.97
N ARG A 374 7.71 -34.52 10.43
CA ARG A 374 7.60 -33.10 10.77
C ARG A 374 7.25 -32.21 9.58
N ASP A 375 7.71 -32.54 8.37
CA ASP A 375 7.41 -31.81 7.14
C ASP A 375 5.99 -32.18 6.66
N TYR A 376 5.61 -33.46 6.82
CA TYR A 376 4.24 -33.92 6.55
C TYR A 376 3.20 -33.20 7.42
N ASP A 377 3.47 -33.07 8.72
CA ASP A 377 2.58 -32.38 9.67
C ASP A 377 2.39 -30.90 9.28
N VAL A 378 3.43 -30.25 8.73
CA VAL A 378 3.32 -28.89 8.18
C VAL A 378 2.37 -28.87 6.98
N ILE A 379 2.56 -29.77 6.00
CA ILE A 379 1.69 -29.87 4.82
C ILE A 379 0.24 -30.09 5.24
N ASP A 380 0.00 -31.02 6.17
CA ASP A 380 -1.34 -31.35 6.64
C ASP A 380 -2.04 -30.14 7.26
N SER A 381 -1.29 -29.32 8.01
CA SER A 381 -1.80 -28.10 8.62
C SER A 381 -2.14 -27.00 7.61
N ILE A 382 -1.29 -26.81 6.59
CA ILE A 382 -1.41 -25.67 5.66
C ILE A 382 -2.17 -25.99 4.37
N TRP A 383 -2.36 -27.26 4.03
CA TRP A 383 -2.92 -27.70 2.75
C TRP A 383 -4.20 -26.96 2.35
N LYS A 384 -5.16 -26.89 3.27
CA LYS A 384 -6.47 -26.25 3.09
C LYS A 384 -6.39 -24.74 2.82
N TYR A 385 -5.22 -24.14 3.00
CA TYR A 385 -4.95 -22.73 2.75
C TYR A 385 -4.11 -22.50 1.48
N CYS A 386 -3.59 -23.56 0.85
CA CYS A 386 -2.79 -23.50 -0.37
C CYS A 386 -3.68 -23.63 -1.62
N ASP A 387 -4.72 -22.81 -1.71
CA ASP A 387 -5.68 -22.75 -2.82
C ASP A 387 -5.47 -21.51 -3.71
N GLY A 388 -4.37 -20.78 -3.52
CA GLY A 388 -4.11 -19.51 -4.22
C GLY A 388 -4.83 -18.29 -3.63
N SER A 389 -5.69 -18.49 -2.63
CA SER A 389 -6.45 -17.39 -2.02
C SER A 389 -5.69 -16.67 -0.90
N LEU A 390 -4.72 -17.33 -0.28
CA LEU A 390 -3.94 -16.82 0.84
C LEU A 390 -2.46 -16.75 0.50
N SER A 391 -1.83 -15.64 0.87
CA SER A 391 -0.38 -15.45 0.78
C SER A 391 0.34 -16.23 1.87
N LEU A 392 1.65 -16.42 1.71
CA LEU A 392 2.49 -17.09 2.73
C LEU A 392 2.35 -16.47 4.13
N SER A 393 2.33 -15.14 4.25
CA SER A 393 2.11 -14.43 5.53
C SER A 393 0.78 -14.82 6.18
N GLU A 394 -0.30 -14.86 5.39
CA GLU A 394 -1.64 -15.18 5.89
C GLU A 394 -1.77 -16.65 6.30
N ILE A 395 -1.13 -17.56 5.55
CA ILE A 395 -1.06 -18.98 5.91
C ILE A 395 -0.29 -19.15 7.21
N SER A 396 0.83 -18.45 7.38
CA SER A 396 1.61 -18.44 8.62
C SER A 396 0.78 -17.98 9.81
N ALA A 397 0.07 -16.85 9.68
CA ALA A 397 -0.79 -16.32 10.75
C ALA A 397 -1.91 -17.31 11.15
N ARG A 398 -2.50 -18.04 10.19
CA ARG A 398 -3.60 -18.99 10.44
C ARG A 398 -3.14 -20.35 10.94
N SER A 399 -1.97 -20.80 10.53
CA SER A 399 -1.42 -22.10 10.93
C SER A 399 -0.51 -22.02 12.15
N SER A 400 -0.09 -20.80 12.53
CA SER A 400 0.95 -20.55 13.53
C SER A 400 2.30 -21.20 13.19
N ILE A 401 2.56 -21.44 11.90
CA ILE A 401 3.82 -21.98 11.37
C ILE A 401 4.57 -20.83 10.69
N PRO A 402 5.84 -20.56 11.03
CA PRO A 402 6.63 -19.50 10.42
C PRO A 402 6.70 -19.59 8.88
N VAL A 403 6.74 -18.43 8.21
CA VAL A 403 6.76 -18.35 6.74
C VAL A 403 7.94 -19.12 6.14
N ASP A 404 9.14 -18.95 6.70
CA ASP A 404 10.35 -19.65 6.23
C ASP A 404 10.16 -21.17 6.24
N ARG A 405 9.50 -21.68 7.29
CA ARG A 405 9.24 -23.10 7.45
C ARG A 405 8.20 -23.61 6.46
N ILE A 406 7.15 -22.83 6.21
CA ILE A 406 6.15 -23.14 5.18
C ILE A 406 6.83 -23.19 3.81
N MET A 407 7.60 -22.16 3.48
CA MET A 407 8.27 -22.01 2.19
C MET A 407 9.30 -23.12 1.95
N GLU A 408 10.11 -23.48 2.96
CA GLU A 408 11.06 -24.59 2.91
C GLU A 408 10.35 -25.91 2.53
N VAL A 409 9.24 -26.22 3.21
CA VAL A 409 8.49 -27.46 2.99
C VAL A 409 7.80 -27.46 1.62
N LEU A 410 7.16 -26.36 1.23
CA LEU A 410 6.50 -26.24 -0.07
C LEU A 410 7.50 -26.31 -1.24
N LYS A 411 8.70 -25.75 -1.10
CA LYS A 411 9.77 -25.86 -2.12
C LYS A 411 10.26 -27.30 -2.30
N LYS A 412 10.33 -28.11 -1.24
CA LYS A 412 10.65 -29.56 -1.34
C LYS A 412 9.63 -30.34 -2.18
N LEU A 413 8.40 -29.87 -2.27
CA LEU A 413 7.36 -30.49 -3.09
C LEU A 413 7.52 -30.20 -4.59
N GLY A 414 8.37 -29.23 -4.97
CA GLY A 414 8.72 -28.94 -6.35
C GLY A 414 7.49 -28.69 -7.22
N LYS A 415 7.28 -29.52 -8.25
CA LYS A 415 6.21 -29.35 -9.25
C LYS A 415 4.79 -29.54 -8.72
N HIS A 416 4.63 -30.01 -7.49
CA HIS A 416 3.32 -30.20 -6.86
C HIS A 416 2.77 -28.91 -6.22
N VAL A 417 3.56 -27.83 -6.21
CA VAL A 417 3.14 -26.51 -5.78
C VAL A 417 3.31 -25.56 -6.95
N SER A 418 2.22 -24.92 -7.39
CA SER A 418 2.29 -23.73 -8.23
C SER A 418 2.33 -22.48 -7.36
N TRP A 419 3.08 -21.49 -7.83
CA TRP A 419 3.27 -20.22 -7.15
C TRP A 419 2.63 -19.15 -8.02
N GLU A 420 1.50 -18.63 -7.58
CA GLU A 420 0.80 -17.55 -8.25
C GLU A 420 1.18 -16.21 -7.62
N THR A 421 1.25 -15.16 -8.43
CA THR A 421 1.50 -13.77 -7.98
C THR A 421 0.21 -12.97 -7.85
N ASN A 422 -0.90 -13.53 -8.35
CA ASN A 422 -2.23 -12.97 -8.22
C ASN A 422 -3.06 -13.87 -7.30
N ARG A 423 -3.81 -13.24 -6.40
CA ARG A 423 -4.76 -13.96 -5.55
C ARG A 423 -5.86 -14.59 -6.40
N GLU A 424 -5.97 -15.91 -6.36
CA GLU A 424 -7.07 -16.64 -6.98
C GLU A 424 -8.21 -16.79 -5.98
N LEU A 425 -9.36 -16.19 -6.28
CA LEU A 425 -10.62 -16.45 -5.56
C LEU A 425 -11.36 -17.56 -6.30
N LEU A 426 -10.83 -18.78 -6.25
CA LEU A 426 -11.58 -19.93 -6.77
C LEU A 426 -12.87 -20.10 -5.96
N TYR A 427 -13.97 -20.37 -6.68
CA TYR A 427 -15.21 -20.84 -6.08
C TYR A 427 -14.86 -22.02 -5.18
N ILE A 428 -15.05 -21.86 -3.88
CA ILE A 428 -14.87 -22.96 -2.93
C ILE A 428 -15.82 -24.07 -3.40
N ARG A 429 -15.26 -25.25 -3.69
CA ARG A 429 -16.02 -26.47 -3.94
C ARG A 429 -16.72 -26.93 -2.67
#